data_AF-A0AAV4MIL4-F1
#
_entry.id   AF-A0AAV4MIL4-F1
#
_cell.length_a   1.000
_cell.length_b   1.000
_cell.length_c   1.000
_cell.angle_alpha   90.00
_cell.angle_beta   90.00
_cell.angle_gamma   90.00
#
_symmetry.space_group_name_H-M   'P 1'
#
loop_
_entity.id
_entity.type
_entity.pdbx_description
1 polymer ?
#
loop_
_entity_poly.entity_id
_entity_poly.type
_entity_poly.pdbx_seq_one_letter_code
_entity_poly.pdbx_strand_id
1 'polypeptide(L)'
;MDLDVVDAKHLHKRIHYLQNLRYQLCQRFQKEYLSEFFRSPQSFSKRRNLSPGDIDLVSSDNTKWLNWPLWSIIELFEGKEKEERRYFKILLISSGP
;
A
#
# COMPACT_ATOMS: atom_id res chain seq x y z
N MET A 1 -32.62 -31.74 -0.41
CA MET A 1 -32.14 -30.51 0.27
C MET A 1 -30.89 -30.08 -0.45
N ASP A 2 -30.86 -28.84 -0.90
CA ASP A 2 -29.89 -28.32 -1.86
C ASP A 2 -28.58 -27.97 -1.13
N LEU A 3 -27.66 -28.94 -1.07
CA LEU A 3 -26.37 -28.83 -0.38
C LEU A 3 -25.55 -27.66 -0.95
N ASP A 4 -25.66 -27.45 -2.26
CA ASP A 4 -24.98 -26.38 -3.00
C ASP A 4 -25.40 -24.97 -2.55
N VAL A 5 -26.67 -24.80 -2.15
CA VAL A 5 -27.19 -23.50 -1.66
C VAL A 5 -26.69 -23.20 -0.24
N VAL A 6 -26.49 -24.24 0.58
CA VAL A 6 -25.93 -24.10 1.93
C VAL A 6 -24.44 -23.72 1.81
N ASP A 7 -23.68 -24.42 0.99
CA ASP A 7 -22.24 -24.16 0.78
C ASP A 7 -21.98 -22.78 0.17
N ALA A 8 -22.77 -22.34 -0.82
CA ALA A 8 -22.65 -21.01 -1.40
C ALA A 8 -22.84 -19.90 -0.35
N LYS A 9 -23.80 -20.07 0.58
CA LYS A 9 -24.04 -19.11 1.67
C LYS A 9 -22.88 -19.07 2.66
N HIS A 10 -22.29 -20.21 3.00
CA HIS A 10 -21.13 -20.28 3.89
C HIS A 10 -19.90 -19.64 3.25
N LEU A 11 -19.66 -19.88 1.96
CA LEU A 11 -18.57 -19.27 1.21
C LEU A 11 -18.73 -17.74 1.13
N HIS A 12 -19.94 -17.26 0.84
CA HIS A 12 -20.21 -15.82 0.76
C HIS A 12 -19.97 -15.11 2.10
N LYS A 13 -20.41 -15.71 3.22
CA LYS A 13 -20.12 -15.20 4.56
C LYS A 13 -18.62 -15.17 4.85
N ARG A 14 -17.87 -16.21 4.43
CA ARG A 14 -16.42 -16.27 4.63
C ARG A 14 -15.69 -15.20 3.82
N ILE A 15 -16.09 -14.98 2.57
CA ILE A 15 -15.53 -13.93 1.70
C ILE A 15 -15.77 -12.55 2.33
N HIS A 16 -17.01 -12.26 2.74
CA HIS A 16 -17.32 -10.99 3.41
C HIS A 16 -16.54 -10.80 4.70
N TYR A 17 -16.42 -11.85 5.52
CA TYR A 17 -15.62 -11.80 6.73
C TYR A 17 -14.15 -11.46 6.44
N LEU A 18 -13.54 -12.12 5.45
CA LEU A 18 -12.16 -11.87 5.06
C LEU A 18 -11.96 -10.46 4.48
N GLN A 19 -12.90 -9.97 3.67
CA GLN A 19 -12.88 -8.60 3.16
C GLN A 19 -12.96 -7.57 4.29
N ASN A 20 -13.86 -7.79 5.26
CA ASN A 20 -14.01 -6.92 6.41
C ASN A 20 -12.77 -6.97 7.33
N LEU A 21 -12.19 -8.16 7.54
CA LEU A 21 -10.96 -8.33 8.30
C LEU A 21 -9.79 -7.59 7.63
N ARG A 22 -9.62 -7.76 6.32
CA ARG A 22 -8.60 -7.03 5.54
C ARG A 22 -8.78 -5.53 5.68
N TYR A 23 -10.01 -5.03 5.51
CA TYR A 23 -10.33 -3.61 5.68
C TYR A 23 -9.96 -3.11 7.07
N GLN A 24 -10.36 -3.82 8.14
CA GLN A 24 -10.06 -3.43 9.52
C GLN A 24 -8.55 -3.43 9.82
N LEU A 25 -7.82 -4.42 9.30
CA LEU A 25 -6.35 -4.47 9.44
C LEU A 25 -5.67 -3.31 8.73
N CYS A 26 -6.04 -3.02 7.47
CA CYS A 26 -5.51 -1.87 6.73
C CYS A 26 -5.82 -0.55 7.44
N GLN A 27 -7.05 -0.36 7.92
CA GLN A 27 -7.45 0.84 8.68
C GLN A 27 -6.61 1.02 9.95
N ARG A 28 -6.38 -0.05 10.72
CA ARG A 28 -5.55 0.01 11.94
C ARG A 28 -4.09 0.30 11.62
N PHE A 29 -3.52 -0.42 10.66
CA PHE A 29 -2.14 -0.21 10.21
C PHE A 29 -1.93 1.24 9.75
N GLN A 30 -2.83 1.75 8.91
CA GLN A 30 -2.78 3.13 8.43
C GLN A 30 -2.92 4.14 9.58
N LYS A 31 -3.86 3.93 10.50
CA LYS A 31 -4.04 4.82 11.66
C LYS A 31 -2.81 4.84 12.57
N GLU A 32 -2.24 3.69 12.88
CA GLU A 32 -1.12 3.56 13.82
C GLU A 32 0.18 4.03 13.17
N TYR A 33 0.60 3.42 12.07
CA TYR A 33 1.89 3.69 11.45
C TYR A 33 1.95 5.04 10.71
N LEU A 34 0.85 5.47 10.08
CA LEU A 34 0.88 6.74 9.33
C LEU A 34 0.69 7.95 10.22
N SER A 35 -0.03 7.83 11.35
CA SER A 35 -0.12 8.94 12.30
C SER A 35 1.27 9.34 12.84
N GLU A 36 2.17 8.38 12.99
CA GLU A 36 3.56 8.62 13.37
C GLU A 36 4.41 9.14 12.19
N PHE A 37 4.16 8.62 10.99
CA PHE A 37 4.80 9.10 9.76
C PHE A 37 4.53 10.59 9.46
N PHE A 38 3.28 11.07 9.65
CA PHE A 38 2.90 12.47 9.44
C PHE A 38 3.30 13.40 10.59
N ARG A 39 3.56 12.87 11.79
CA ARG A 39 4.06 13.66 12.93
C ARG A 39 5.53 14.06 12.78
N SER A 40 6.27 13.47 11.83
CA SER A 40 7.66 13.81 11.53
C SER A 40 7.76 14.64 10.25
N PRO A 41 7.69 15.99 10.31
CA PRO A 41 7.82 16.85 9.12
C PRO A 41 9.20 16.76 8.44
N GLN A 42 10.18 16.12 9.07
CA GLN A 42 11.51 15.88 8.49
C GLN A 42 11.57 14.64 7.58
N SER A 43 10.52 13.80 7.54
CA SER A 43 10.48 12.62 6.68
C SER A 43 10.26 12.95 5.20
N PHE A 44 9.54 14.04 4.90
CA PHE A 44 9.16 14.45 3.54
C PHE A 44 10.21 15.35 2.85
N SER A 45 11.08 16.03 3.60
CA SER A 45 11.95 17.10 3.07
C SER A 45 13.41 16.66 2.84
N LYS A 46 13.81 15.49 3.32
CA LYS A 46 15.13 14.92 3.00
C LYS A 46 14.96 14.01 1.79
N ARG A 47 15.78 14.21 0.75
CA ARG A 47 16.03 13.19 -0.27
C ARG A 47 16.47 11.92 0.45
N ARG A 48 15.53 11.04 0.79
CA ARG A 48 15.85 9.75 1.38
C ARG A 48 16.56 8.95 0.29
N ASN A 49 17.70 8.38 0.64
CA ASN A 49 18.33 7.39 -0.21
C ASN A 49 17.48 6.12 -0.09
N LEU A 50 16.51 6.02 -0.99
CA LEU A 50 15.71 4.82 -1.17
C LEU A 50 16.62 3.68 -1.64
N SER A 51 16.37 2.48 -1.12
CA SER A 51 17.09 1.25 -1.41
C SER A 51 16.11 0.18 -1.92
N PRO A 52 16.58 -0.79 -2.73
CA PRO A 52 15.76 -1.93 -3.11
C PRO A 52 15.29 -2.68 -1.86
N GLY A 53 13.99 -2.96 -1.77
CA GLY A 53 13.33 -3.56 -0.61
C GLY A 53 12.58 -2.56 0.27
N ASP A 54 12.84 -1.25 0.14
CA ASP A 54 12.06 -0.24 0.86
C ASP A 54 10.59 -0.25 0.40
N ILE A 55 9.69 -0.09 1.36
CA ILE A 55 8.25 0.03 1.15
C ILE A 55 7.88 1.50 1.29
N ASP A 56 7.27 2.07 0.25
CA ASP A 56 6.87 3.47 0.21
C ASP A 56 5.40 3.64 -0.18
N LEU A 57 4.82 4.76 0.24
CA LEU A 57 3.46 5.16 -0.05
C LEU A 57 3.48 6.28 -1.07
N VAL A 58 2.90 6.04 -2.24
CA VAL A 58 2.81 7.07 -3.27
C VAL A 58 1.47 7.76 -3.19
N SER A 59 1.53 9.07 -2.94
CA SER A 59 0.37 9.95 -3.08
C SER A 59 -0.12 9.89 -4.51
N SER A 60 -1.38 9.50 -4.70
CA SER A 60 -2.07 9.63 -5.98
C SER A 60 -3.05 10.78 -5.89
N ASP A 61 -2.98 11.68 -6.88
CA ASP A 61 -3.89 12.82 -6.99
C ASP A 61 -5.34 12.34 -6.96
N ASN A 62 -6.19 13.06 -6.23
CA ASN A 62 -7.63 12.83 -6.09
C ASN A 62 -8.06 11.50 -5.42
N THR A 63 -7.14 10.77 -4.77
CA THR A 63 -7.52 9.59 -3.96
C THR A 63 -7.40 9.89 -2.46
N LYS A 64 -8.38 9.42 -1.68
CA LYS A 64 -8.28 9.46 -0.22
C LYS A 64 -7.01 8.72 0.19
N TRP A 65 -6.27 9.25 1.16
CA TRP A 65 -5.02 8.66 1.68
C TRP A 65 -5.10 7.15 2.00
N LEU A 66 -6.27 6.68 2.45
CA LEU A 66 -6.56 5.27 2.73
C LEU A 66 -6.47 4.36 1.50
N ASN A 67 -6.59 4.93 0.30
CA ASN A 67 -6.57 4.25 -0.99
C ASN A 67 -5.22 4.39 -1.70
N TRP A 68 -4.23 5.02 -1.05
CA TRP A 68 -2.90 5.13 -1.65
C TRP A 68 -2.28 3.75 -1.77
N PRO A 69 -1.77 3.42 -2.95
CA PRO A 69 -1.18 2.12 -3.17
C PRO A 69 0.16 2.01 -2.43
N LEU A 70 0.40 0.83 -1.83
CA LEU A 70 1.67 0.51 -1.19
C LEU A 70 2.62 -0.08 -2.22
N TRP A 71 3.78 0.55 -2.41
CA TRP A 71 4.76 0.12 -3.40
C TRP A 71 6.04 -0.36 -2.72
N SER A 72 6.67 -1.40 -3.26
CA SER A 72 8.04 -1.77 -2.89
C SER A 72 8.99 -1.44 -4.03
N ILE A 73 10.15 -0.89 -3.70
CA ILE A 73 11.20 -0.57 -4.66
C ILE A 73 11.94 -1.86 -4.96
N ILE A 74 11.88 -2.31 -6.21
CA ILE A 74 12.58 -3.51 -6.66
C ILE A 74 13.99 -3.17 -7.14
N GLU A 75 14.13 -2.03 -7.82
CA GLU A 75 15.37 -1.70 -8.52
C GLU A 75 15.51 -0.19 -8.69
N LEU A 76 16.75 0.28 -8.62
CA LEU A 76 17.14 1.68 -8.79
C LEU A 76 17.96 1.80 -10.06
N PHE A 77 17.57 2.72 -10.93
CA PHE A 77 18.38 3.10 -12.08
C PHE A 77 18.93 4.51 -11.88
N GLU A 78 20.24 4.62 -12.02
CA GLU A 78 20.91 5.92 -12.07
C GLU A 78 20.75 6.51 -13.48
N GLY A 79 20.23 7.73 -13.56
CA GLY A 79 20.14 8.48 -14.82
C GLY A 79 21.53 8.71 -15.41
N LYS A 80 21.61 8.69 -16.75
CA LYS A 80 22.87 8.81 -17.52
C LYS A 80 23.57 10.17 -17.43
N GLU A 81 22.92 11.20 -16.90
CA GLU A 81 23.51 12.53 -16.75
C GLU A 81 23.49 12.98 -15.29
N LYS A 82 24.41 13.88 -14.94
CA LYS A 82 24.60 14.46 -13.59
C LYS A 82 23.35 15.13 -13.01
N GLU A 83 22.25 15.22 -13.74
CA GLU A 83 20.95 15.51 -13.18
C GLU A 83 20.36 14.24 -12.57
N GLU A 84 20.43 14.23 -11.24
CA GLU A 84 19.76 13.48 -10.15
C GLU A 84 18.38 12.81 -10.41
N ARG A 85 18.10 12.33 -11.62
CA ARG A 85 16.90 11.58 -11.96
C ARG A 85 17.17 10.11 -11.65
N ARG A 86 16.77 9.70 -10.44
CA ARG A 86 16.68 8.28 -10.06
C ARG A 86 15.36 7.75 -10.59
N TYR A 87 15.40 6.68 -11.37
CA TYR A 87 14.21 5.96 -11.79
C TYR A 87 14.05 4.72 -10.92
N PHE A 88 12.82 4.42 -10.53
CA PHE A 88 12.49 3.31 -9.65
C PHE A 88 11.66 2.29 -10.41
N LYS A 89 12.03 1.02 -10.33
CA LYS A 89 11.11 -0.07 -10.63
C LYS A 89 10.35 -0.41 -9.37
N ILE A 90 9.02 -0.36 -9.45
CA ILE A 90 8.11 -0.48 -8.32
C ILE A 90 7.20 -1.70 -8.50
N LEU A 91 6.90 -2.38 -7.40
CA LEU A 91 5.88 -3.42 -7.34
C LEU A 91 4.69 -2.90 -6.54
N LEU A 92 3.49 -2.96 -7.14
CA LEU A 92 2.25 -2.75 -6.40
C LEU A 92 2.01 -3.93 -5.47
N ILE A 93 2.14 -3.72 -4.16
CA ILE A 93 1.88 -4.76 -3.16
C ILE A 93 0.38 -4.86 -2.87
N SER A 94 -0.31 -3.71 -2.89
CA SER A 94 -1.76 -3.63 -2.66
C SER A 94 -2.31 -2.43 -3.41
N SER A 95 -3.34 -2.65 -4.24
CA SER A 95 -4.25 -1.58 -4.64
C SER A 95 -5.20 -1.25 -3.48
N GLY A 96 -5.68 -0.02 -3.42
CA GLY A 96 -6.82 0.32 -2.57
C GLY A 96 -8.05 -0.57 -2.88
N PRO A 97 -9.07 -0.56 -1.99
CA PRO A 97 -10.29 -1.34 -2.18
C PRO A 97 -11.03 -0.99 -3.46
#